data_AF-A0A078ITL7-F1
#
_entry.id   AF-A0A078ITL7-F1
#
_cell.length_a   1.000
_cell.length_b   1.000
_cell.length_c   1.000
_cell.angle_alpha   90.00
_cell.angle_beta   90.00
_cell.angle_gamma   90.00
#
_symmetry.space_group_name_H-M   'P 1'
#
loop_
_entity.id
_entity.type
_entity.pdbx_description
1 polymer ?
#
loop_
_entity_poly.entity_id
_entity_poly.type
_entity_poly.pdbx_seq_one_letter_code
_entity_poly.pdbx_strand_id
1 'polypeptide(L)'
;MIYQKTLLTVFFFAFITIYFVILADATTFTVRNNCPYVVWAATSAPGKPGGGKRLNQGETWIVTGDPGTTQARIWGRTNCNFDVSGRGGCQTGDCNGVLECKSYGRAPNTLAEYSLKQYADQDFIDISVIDGFNIPMEFSSASGQCTRKIRCTGDIIAQCPAQLRMDGACNGPCPVLKTEEHCCNSGNCGPTPLSMFFKQRCPDAYSYPKDDPTSLFTCPSGTNYNVIFCP
;
A
#
# COMPACT_ATOMS: atom_id res chain seq x y z
N MET A 1 -52.91 67.05 -18.00
CA MET A 1 -52.41 65.71 -18.37
C MET A 1 -50.91 65.69 -18.13
N ILE A 2 -50.49 65.15 -16.98
CA ILE A 2 -49.09 65.05 -16.58
C ILE A 2 -48.73 63.57 -16.71
N TYR A 3 -47.78 63.24 -17.59
CA TYR A 3 -47.27 61.88 -17.77
C TYR A 3 -46.20 61.61 -16.71
N GLN A 4 -46.53 60.77 -15.74
CA GLN A 4 -45.61 60.31 -14.70
C GLN A 4 -44.90 59.04 -15.20
N LYS A 5 -43.61 59.15 -15.52
CA LYS A 5 -42.77 57.99 -15.87
C LYS A 5 -42.37 57.27 -14.57
N THR A 6 -43.01 56.13 -14.32
CA THR A 6 -42.63 55.20 -13.26
C THR A 6 -41.33 54.50 -13.65
N LEU A 7 -40.24 54.81 -12.93
CA LEU A 7 -38.95 54.15 -13.11
C LEU A 7 -38.98 52.79 -12.40
N LEU A 8 -38.86 51.70 -13.15
CA LEU A 8 -38.85 50.34 -12.61
C LEU A 8 -37.43 50.02 -12.09
N THR A 9 -37.23 50.08 -10.77
CA THR A 9 -35.95 49.70 -10.13
C THR A 9 -35.87 48.18 -10.03
N VAL A 10 -35.12 47.55 -10.93
CA VAL A 10 -34.84 46.11 -10.90
C VAL A 10 -33.74 45.86 -9.85
N PHE A 11 -34.11 45.29 -8.70
CA PHE A 11 -33.15 44.82 -7.70
C PHE A 11 -32.54 43.49 -8.17
N PHE A 12 -31.27 43.53 -8.60
CA PHE A 12 -30.50 42.35 -8.97
C PHE A 12 -29.93 41.72 -7.69
N PHE A 13 -30.63 40.77 -7.08
CA PHE A 13 -30.09 39.95 -5.99
C PHE A 13 -29.09 38.95 -6.57
N ALA A 14 -27.80 39.29 -6.52
CA ALA A 14 -26.72 38.35 -6.81
C ALA A 14 -26.62 37.32 -5.67
N PHE A 15 -27.23 36.15 -5.84
CA PHE A 15 -26.98 34.99 -5.00
C PHE A 15 -25.55 34.50 -5.28
N ILE A 16 -24.60 34.91 -4.45
CA ILE A 16 -23.25 34.34 -4.43
C ILE A 16 -23.37 32.98 -3.74
N THR A 17 -23.41 31.91 -4.52
CA THR A 17 -23.25 30.54 -4.01
C THR A 17 -21.79 30.36 -3.60
N ILE A 18 -21.53 30.48 -2.30
CA ILE A 18 -20.24 30.11 -1.70
C ILE A 18 -20.13 28.58 -1.79
N TYR A 19 -19.48 28.09 -2.83
CA TYR A 19 -19.01 26.71 -2.89
C TYR A 19 -17.88 26.56 -1.88
N PHE A 20 -18.19 26.04 -0.69
CA PHE A 20 -17.18 25.49 0.21
C PHE A 20 -16.58 24.26 -0.47
N VAL A 21 -15.43 24.44 -1.11
CA VAL A 21 -14.58 23.31 -1.49
C VAL A 21 -14.05 22.73 -0.19
N ILE A 22 -14.62 21.62 0.26
CA ILE A 22 -14.04 20.84 1.35
C ILE A 22 -12.74 20.25 0.78
N LEU A 23 -11.61 20.89 1.09
CA LEU A 23 -10.29 20.30 0.91
C LEU A 23 -10.22 19.10 1.86
N ALA A 24 -10.40 17.90 1.33
CA ALA A 24 -10.09 16.70 2.07
C ALA A 24 -8.57 16.55 2.08
N ASP A 25 -7.97 16.56 3.27
CA ASP A 25 -6.53 16.37 3.40
C ASP A 25 -6.15 14.97 2.91
N ALA A 26 -5.10 14.90 2.10
CA ALA A 26 -4.55 13.64 1.62
C ALA A 26 -3.88 12.89 2.79
N THR A 27 -4.14 11.59 2.88
CA THR A 27 -3.44 10.72 3.83
C THR A 27 -1.96 10.66 3.46
N THR A 28 -1.09 10.80 4.45
CA THR A 28 0.37 10.70 4.26
C THR A 28 0.90 9.38 4.80
N PHE A 29 1.83 8.79 4.04
CA PHE A 29 2.60 7.60 4.40
C PHE A 29 4.07 7.98 4.45
N THR A 30 4.66 7.94 5.64
CA THR A 30 6.10 8.09 5.80
C THR A 30 6.76 6.73 5.61
N VAL A 31 7.32 6.52 4.42
CA VAL A 31 8.07 5.31 4.08
C VAL A 31 9.52 5.49 4.52
N ARG A 32 10.03 4.62 5.39
CA ARG A 32 11.40 4.71 5.93
C ARG A 32 12.17 3.42 5.68
N ASN A 33 13.43 3.56 5.28
CA ASN A 33 14.35 2.43 5.21
C ASN A 33 15.22 2.34 6.47
N ASN A 34 15.01 1.35 7.34
CA ASN A 34 15.91 1.04 8.45
C ASN A 34 16.86 -0.12 8.13
N CYS A 35 16.74 -0.74 6.95
CA CYS A 35 17.59 -1.86 6.57
C CYS A 35 19.05 -1.41 6.47
N PRO A 36 20.02 -2.30 6.75
CA PRO A 36 21.45 -2.02 6.59
C PRO A 36 21.90 -2.02 5.11
N TYR A 37 20.96 -1.89 4.18
CA TYR A 37 21.16 -1.89 2.74
C TYR A 37 20.17 -0.96 2.05
N VAL A 38 20.45 -0.63 0.80
CA VAL A 38 19.60 0.24 -0.02
C VAL A 38 18.31 -0.49 -0.41
N VAL A 39 17.19 0.20 -0.26
CA VAL A 39 15.87 -0.25 -0.71
C VAL A 39 15.34 0.72 -1.75
N TRP A 40 14.78 0.22 -2.84
CA TRP A 40 14.04 1.05 -3.78
C TRP A 40 12.55 0.93 -3.45
N ALA A 41 12.07 1.84 -2.61
CA ALA A 41 10.66 1.93 -2.27
C ALA A 41 9.82 2.14 -3.54
N ALA A 42 8.60 1.64 -3.52
CA ALA A 42 7.66 1.71 -4.62
C ALA A 42 6.24 1.86 -4.10
N THR A 43 5.40 2.53 -4.90
CA THR A 43 3.95 2.61 -4.66
C THR A 43 3.18 2.49 -5.96
N SER A 44 1.98 1.92 -5.90
CA SER A 44 1.06 1.85 -7.04
C SER A 44 -0.36 1.63 -6.53
N ALA A 45 -1.33 2.27 -7.18
CA ALA A 45 -2.76 2.03 -6.96
C ALA A 45 -3.52 2.16 -8.30
N PRO A 46 -4.57 1.36 -8.54
CA PRO A 46 -5.34 1.43 -9.79
C PRO A 46 -5.89 2.84 -10.03
N GLY A 47 -5.66 3.36 -11.25
CA GLY A 47 -6.16 4.68 -11.65
C GLY A 47 -5.48 5.87 -10.96
N LYS A 48 -4.39 5.65 -10.21
CA LYS A 48 -3.60 6.70 -9.56
C LYS A 48 -2.15 6.68 -10.06
N PRO A 49 -1.44 7.83 -10.04
CA PRO A 49 0.01 7.82 -10.25
C PRO A 49 0.68 6.92 -9.22
N GLY A 50 1.52 5.99 -9.66
CA GLY A 50 2.41 5.24 -8.76
C GLY A 50 3.67 6.04 -8.45
N GLY A 51 4.76 5.33 -8.14
CA GLY A 51 6.06 5.97 -7.96
C GLY A 51 7.13 5.03 -7.46
N GLY A 52 8.31 5.57 -7.22
CA GLY A 52 9.38 4.86 -6.55
C GLY A 52 10.56 5.76 -6.23
N LYS A 53 11.27 5.44 -5.15
CA LYS A 53 12.41 6.22 -4.66
C LYS A 53 13.48 5.30 -4.10
N ARG A 54 14.73 5.56 -4.47
CA ARG A 54 15.89 4.92 -3.83
C ARG A 54 16.05 5.50 -2.42
N LEU A 55 16.12 4.63 -1.42
CA LEU A 55 16.32 4.98 -0.01
C LEU A 55 17.57 4.29 0.53
N ASN A 56 18.58 5.08 0.90
CA ASN A 56 19.67 4.62 1.76
C ASN A 56 19.14 4.32 3.17
N GLN A 57 19.98 3.69 4.00
CA GLN A 57 19.66 3.48 5.41
C GLN A 57 19.36 4.82 6.11
N GLY A 58 18.25 4.86 6.83
CA GLY A 58 17.75 6.04 7.55
C GLY A 58 16.92 7.01 6.71
N GLU A 59 16.95 6.92 5.38
CA GLU A 59 16.21 7.85 4.51
C GLU A 59 14.70 7.56 4.48
N THR A 60 13.94 8.62 4.16
CA THR A 60 12.49 8.59 4.08
C THR A 60 11.94 9.07 2.74
N TRP A 61 10.70 8.66 2.46
CA TRP A 61 9.87 9.11 1.36
C TRP A 61 8.45 9.35 1.85
N ILE A 62 7.86 10.47 1.45
CA ILE A 62 6.45 10.73 1.69
C ILE A 62 5.65 10.28 0.46
N VAL A 63 4.74 9.35 0.68
CA VAL A 63 3.72 8.94 -0.30
C VAL A 63 2.39 9.52 0.18
N THR A 64 1.58 10.04 -0.74
CA THR A 64 0.26 10.59 -0.43
C THR A 64 -0.83 9.76 -1.10
N GLY A 65 -1.95 9.57 -0.42
CA GLY A 65 -3.14 8.93 -0.97
C GLY A 65 -4.36 9.82 -0.79
N ASP A 66 -5.09 10.07 -1.88
CA ASP A 66 -6.36 10.78 -1.81
C ASP A 66 -7.42 9.89 -1.14
N PRO A 67 -8.39 10.47 -0.42
CA PRO A 67 -9.57 9.73 0.02
C PRO A 67 -10.26 9.00 -1.15
N GLY A 68 -10.68 7.76 -0.93
CA GLY A 68 -11.25 6.89 -1.96
C GLY A 68 -10.21 6.12 -2.78
N THR A 69 -8.91 6.29 -2.54
CA THR A 69 -7.87 5.41 -3.09
C THR A 69 -8.11 3.97 -2.64
N THR A 70 -8.10 3.00 -3.55
CA THR A 70 -8.34 1.57 -3.25
C THR A 70 -7.23 0.71 -3.81
N GLN A 71 -7.06 -0.50 -3.24
CA GLN A 71 -6.09 -1.50 -3.69
C GLN A 71 -4.67 -0.94 -3.82
N ALA A 72 -4.31 0.04 -2.99
CA ALA A 72 -3.00 0.65 -3.07
C ALA A 72 -1.96 -0.21 -2.37
N ARG A 73 -0.74 -0.21 -2.90
CA ARG A 73 0.37 -0.99 -2.38
C ARG A 73 1.60 -0.12 -2.20
N ILE A 74 2.29 -0.28 -1.07
CA ILE A 74 3.66 0.18 -0.86
C ILE A 74 4.54 -1.04 -0.60
N TRP A 75 5.70 -1.11 -1.25
CA TRP A 75 6.66 -2.21 -1.04
C TRP A 75 8.10 -1.73 -1.24
N GLY A 76 9.04 -2.55 -0.76
CA GLY A 76 10.47 -2.35 -0.97
C GLY A 76 10.99 -3.29 -2.06
N ARG A 77 11.86 -2.79 -2.92
CA ARG A 77 12.57 -3.58 -3.95
C ARG A 77 14.05 -3.70 -3.60
N THR A 78 14.64 -4.86 -3.88
CA THR A 78 16.07 -5.14 -3.57
C THR A 78 16.89 -5.39 -4.82
N ASN A 79 18.20 -5.12 -4.70
CA ASN A 79 19.22 -5.34 -5.74
C ASN A 79 18.82 -4.78 -7.10
N CYS A 80 18.42 -3.50 -7.11
CA CYS A 80 18.03 -2.82 -8.33
C CYS A 80 19.21 -2.15 -9.02
N ASN A 81 19.13 -2.07 -10.34
CA ASN A 81 20.00 -1.25 -11.17
C ASN A 81 19.13 -0.49 -12.16
N PHE A 82 19.28 0.84 -12.19
CA PHE A 82 18.54 1.73 -13.10
C PHE A 82 19.53 2.68 -13.78
N ASP A 83 19.29 2.95 -15.06
CA ASP A 83 19.98 4.00 -15.80
C ASP A 83 19.47 5.40 -15.43
N VAL A 84 20.05 6.42 -16.04
CA VAL A 84 19.69 7.83 -15.81
C VAL A 84 18.26 8.18 -16.23
N SER A 85 17.62 7.36 -17.06
CA SER A 85 16.22 7.48 -17.47
C SER A 85 15.26 6.73 -16.54
N GLY A 86 15.79 6.10 -15.48
CA GLY A 86 15.02 5.30 -14.54
C GLY A 86 14.61 3.94 -15.10
N ARG A 87 15.29 3.41 -16.13
CA ARG A 87 15.02 2.08 -16.70
C ARG A 87 16.07 1.06 -16.28
N GLY A 88 15.66 -0.19 -16.07
CA GLY A 88 16.54 -1.26 -15.62
C GLY A 88 15.75 -2.41 -14.99
N GLY A 89 16.08 -2.79 -13.76
CA GLY A 89 15.32 -3.81 -13.04
C GLY A 89 15.79 -4.09 -11.62
N CYS A 90 14.96 -4.82 -10.87
CA CYS A 90 15.23 -5.30 -9.51
C CYS A 90 15.17 -6.82 -9.40
N GLN A 91 15.89 -7.40 -8.45
CA GLN A 91 15.80 -8.83 -8.12
C GLN A 91 14.43 -9.18 -7.55
N THR A 92 13.95 -8.40 -6.59
CA THR A 92 12.64 -8.57 -5.94
C THR A 92 11.77 -7.33 -6.10
N GLY A 93 10.45 -7.52 -6.24
CA GLY A 93 9.49 -6.42 -6.32
C GLY A 93 9.57 -5.55 -7.58
N ASP A 94 10.27 -5.98 -8.64
CA ASP A 94 10.41 -5.20 -9.88
C ASP A 94 9.03 -4.89 -10.50
N CYS A 95 8.85 -3.66 -10.99
CA CYS A 95 7.58 -3.18 -11.53
C CYS A 95 7.69 -2.83 -13.02
N ASN A 96 8.10 -3.81 -13.82
CA ASN A 96 8.34 -3.71 -15.27
C ASN A 96 9.57 -2.86 -15.63
N GLY A 97 10.65 -3.00 -14.87
CA GLY A 97 11.95 -2.43 -15.18
C GLY A 97 12.01 -0.91 -15.12
N VAL A 98 11.11 -0.27 -14.36
CA VAL A 98 11.10 1.19 -14.17
C VAL A 98 11.28 1.57 -12.69
N LEU A 99 11.99 2.67 -12.44
CA LEU A 99 12.20 3.21 -11.11
C LEU A 99 10.87 3.69 -10.52
N GLU A 100 10.11 4.48 -11.28
CA GLU A 100 8.80 4.97 -10.90
C GLU A 100 7.72 3.98 -11.35
N CYS A 101 7.23 3.17 -10.42
CA CYS A 101 6.27 2.12 -10.72
C CYS A 101 4.94 2.68 -11.21
N LYS A 102 4.36 2.02 -12.23
CA LYS A 102 3.01 2.29 -12.75
C LYS A 102 2.06 1.10 -12.60
N SER A 103 2.59 0.02 -12.03
CA SER A 103 1.92 -1.25 -11.80
C SER A 103 2.47 -1.87 -10.52
N TYR A 104 1.81 -2.91 -10.03
CA TYR A 104 2.34 -3.71 -8.92
C TYR A 104 3.68 -4.35 -9.28
N GLY A 105 4.49 -4.60 -8.25
CA GLY A 105 5.76 -5.30 -8.36
C GLY A 105 5.58 -6.81 -8.44
N ARG A 106 6.52 -7.48 -9.11
CA ARG A 106 6.59 -8.94 -9.20
C ARG A 106 7.00 -9.55 -7.86
N ALA A 107 6.30 -10.63 -7.48
CA ALA A 107 6.67 -11.50 -6.37
C ALA A 107 8.14 -12.00 -6.46
N PRO A 108 8.83 -12.22 -5.34
CA PRO A 108 8.38 -11.98 -3.97
C PRO A 108 8.52 -10.51 -3.55
N ASN A 109 7.53 -9.99 -2.83
CA ASN A 109 7.58 -8.69 -2.18
C ASN A 109 6.62 -8.65 -0.98
N THR A 110 7.13 -8.23 0.18
CA THR A 110 6.27 -7.92 1.33
C THR A 110 5.49 -6.65 1.03
N LEU A 111 4.17 -6.68 1.18
CA LEU A 111 3.28 -5.58 0.81
C LEU A 111 2.71 -4.90 2.06
N ALA A 112 2.67 -3.56 2.06
CA ALA A 112 1.70 -2.80 2.83
C ALA A 112 0.55 -2.45 1.87
N GLU A 113 -0.65 -2.97 2.13
CA GLU A 113 -1.84 -2.74 1.30
C GLU A 113 -2.81 -1.82 2.03
N TYR A 114 -3.45 -0.90 1.29
CA TYR A 114 -4.41 0.02 1.89
C TYR A 114 -5.53 0.45 0.94
N SER A 115 -6.67 0.80 1.54
CA SER A 115 -7.79 1.50 0.90
C SER A 115 -8.32 2.59 1.83
N LEU A 116 -8.37 3.83 1.35
CA LEU A 116 -8.62 5.01 2.19
C LEU A 116 -10.06 5.50 2.09
N LYS A 117 -10.66 5.92 3.21
CA LYS A 117 -12.03 6.46 3.26
C LYS A 117 -13.06 5.58 2.54
N GLN A 118 -13.14 4.34 3.01
CA GLN A 118 -14.05 3.33 2.52
C GLN A 118 -15.33 3.31 3.37
N TYR A 119 -15.96 2.15 3.54
CA TYR A 119 -17.17 1.98 4.34
C TYR A 119 -16.99 2.55 5.76
N ALA A 120 -18.02 3.25 6.26
CA ALA A 120 -18.06 3.88 7.57
C ALA A 120 -16.88 4.84 7.86
N ASP A 121 -16.40 5.54 6.83
CA ASP A 121 -15.26 6.46 6.90
C ASP A 121 -14.02 5.81 7.56
N GLN A 122 -13.80 4.52 7.27
CA GLN A 122 -12.61 3.79 7.69
C GLN A 122 -11.60 3.66 6.55
N ASP A 123 -10.33 3.76 6.90
CA ASP A 123 -9.25 3.22 6.11
C ASP A 123 -9.12 1.72 6.44
N PHE A 124 -8.88 0.90 5.41
CA PHE A 124 -8.55 -0.52 5.54
C PHE A 124 -7.07 -0.68 5.24
N ILE A 125 -6.34 -1.33 6.14
CA ILE A 125 -4.89 -1.48 6.08
C ILE A 125 -4.47 -2.90 6.45
N ASP A 126 -3.42 -3.39 5.81
CA ASP A 126 -2.83 -4.68 6.12
C ASP A 126 -1.38 -4.80 5.65
N ILE A 127 -0.67 -5.80 6.19
CA ILE A 127 0.55 -6.32 5.57
C ILE A 127 0.17 -7.65 4.91
N SER A 128 0.64 -7.86 3.69
CA SER A 128 0.42 -9.09 2.95
C SER A 128 1.72 -9.76 2.54
N VAL A 129 1.77 -11.08 2.78
CA VAL A 129 2.84 -11.98 2.34
C VAL A 129 2.31 -13.08 1.43
N ILE A 130 1.10 -12.88 0.85
CA ILE A 130 0.51 -13.77 -0.17
C ILE A 130 1.42 -13.84 -1.40
N ASP A 131 1.95 -12.70 -1.83
CA ASP A 131 2.90 -12.60 -2.95
C ASP A 131 4.34 -12.96 -2.52
N GLY A 132 4.55 -13.30 -1.24
CA GLY A 132 5.85 -13.67 -0.67
C GLY A 132 6.43 -12.61 0.25
N PHE A 133 7.70 -12.77 0.57
CA PHE A 133 8.42 -11.96 1.54
C PHE A 133 9.85 -11.71 1.08
N ASN A 134 10.27 -10.45 1.10
CA ASN A 134 11.64 -10.04 0.76
C ASN A 134 12.27 -9.13 1.83
N ILE A 135 11.49 -8.24 2.43
CA ILE A 135 11.96 -7.27 3.41
C ILE A 135 11.01 -7.30 4.62
N PRO A 136 11.52 -7.41 5.87
CA PRO A 136 10.71 -7.23 7.06
C PRO A 136 10.03 -5.87 7.07
N MET A 137 8.77 -5.81 7.51
CA MET A 137 7.96 -4.60 7.39
C MET A 137 7.16 -4.30 8.66
N GLU A 138 7.06 -3.03 8.99
CA GLU A 138 6.03 -2.48 9.87
C GLU A 138 5.12 -1.54 9.08
N PHE A 139 3.83 -1.60 9.36
CA PHE A 139 2.84 -0.65 8.90
C PHE A 139 2.03 -0.20 10.12
N SER A 140 2.17 1.07 10.49
CA SER A 140 1.59 1.60 11.73
C SER A 140 0.88 2.93 11.50
N SER A 141 -0.10 3.24 12.34
CA SER A 141 -0.58 4.61 12.49
C SER A 141 0.54 5.53 12.97
N ALA A 142 0.52 6.76 12.45
CA ALA A 142 1.35 7.89 12.87
C ALA A 142 0.54 9.00 13.54
N SER A 143 -0.80 8.83 13.66
CA SER A 143 -1.70 9.79 14.31
C SER A 143 -2.26 9.21 15.62
N GLY A 144 -2.66 10.08 16.56
CA GLY A 144 -3.23 9.65 17.84
C GLY A 144 -4.64 9.05 17.78
N GLN A 145 -5.31 9.12 16.62
CA GLN A 145 -6.69 8.64 16.43
C GLN A 145 -6.77 7.12 16.15
N CYS A 146 -5.64 6.51 15.79
CA CYS A 146 -5.50 5.07 15.61
C CYS A 146 -4.20 4.60 16.26
N THR A 147 -4.21 3.47 16.97
CA THR A 147 -3.01 2.90 17.60
C THR A 147 -2.54 1.64 16.90
N ARG A 148 -3.06 1.36 15.69
CA ARG A 148 -2.76 0.12 14.98
C ARG A 148 -1.30 0.07 14.55
N LYS A 149 -0.72 -1.11 14.75
CA LYS A 149 0.66 -1.43 14.42
C LYS A 149 0.74 -2.88 13.94
N ILE A 150 1.02 -3.07 12.66
CA ILE A 150 1.12 -4.36 11.98
C ILE A 150 2.60 -4.62 11.74
N ARG A 151 3.08 -5.83 12.04
CA ARG A 151 4.47 -6.21 11.84
C ARG A 151 4.59 -7.58 11.20
N CYS A 152 5.50 -7.68 10.24
CA CYS A 152 5.99 -8.94 9.71
C CYS A 152 7.52 -8.94 9.74
N THR A 153 8.07 -9.45 10.85
CA THR A 153 9.51 -9.47 11.14
C THR A 153 10.03 -10.87 11.47
N GLY A 154 9.22 -11.91 11.24
CA GLY A 154 9.62 -13.28 11.46
C GLY A 154 10.72 -13.72 10.50
N ASP A 155 11.47 -14.75 10.89
CA ASP A 155 12.58 -15.31 10.14
C ASP A 155 12.10 -16.16 8.95
N ILE A 156 11.49 -15.49 7.96
CA ILE A 156 10.89 -16.12 6.78
C ILE A 156 11.96 -16.52 5.76
N ILE A 157 12.97 -15.69 5.55
CA ILE A 157 13.99 -15.94 4.51
C ILE A 157 14.86 -17.14 4.89
N ALA A 158 15.39 -17.19 6.13
CA ALA A 158 16.27 -18.28 6.51
C ALA A 158 15.53 -19.62 6.60
N GLN A 159 14.24 -19.59 6.94
CA GLN A 159 13.43 -20.80 7.14
C GLN A 159 12.52 -21.10 5.94
N CYS A 160 12.68 -20.38 4.82
CA CYS A 160 11.82 -20.51 3.67
C CYS A 160 11.76 -21.97 3.17
N PRO A 161 10.55 -22.55 2.97
CA PRO A 161 10.40 -23.89 2.41
C PRO A 161 11.14 -24.02 1.09
N ALA A 162 11.77 -25.17 0.85
CA ALA A 162 12.65 -25.36 -0.31
C ALA A 162 11.95 -25.03 -1.65
N GLN A 163 10.67 -25.38 -1.78
CA GLN A 163 9.88 -25.10 -2.99
C GLN A 163 9.52 -23.63 -3.22
N LEU A 164 9.68 -22.76 -2.22
CA LEU A 164 9.39 -21.32 -2.29
C LEU A 164 10.67 -20.46 -2.28
N ARG A 165 11.82 -21.08 -2.03
CA ARG A 165 13.08 -20.39 -1.79
C ARG A 165 13.54 -19.61 -3.03
N MET A 166 13.94 -18.37 -2.79
CA MET A 166 14.64 -17.51 -3.73
C MET A 166 15.85 -16.91 -3.03
N ASP A 167 16.91 -16.58 -3.76
CA ASP A 167 18.04 -15.91 -3.15
C ASP A 167 17.62 -14.56 -2.53
N GLY A 168 17.89 -14.39 -1.24
CA GLY A 168 17.51 -13.21 -0.45
C GLY A 168 16.01 -13.00 -0.25
N ALA A 169 15.13 -13.97 -0.55
CA ALA A 169 13.68 -13.84 -0.41
C ALA A 169 12.94 -15.18 -0.28
N CYS A 170 11.63 -15.14 -0.04
CA CYS A 170 10.76 -16.32 -0.03
C CYS A 170 9.49 -16.04 -0.85
N ASN A 171 9.23 -16.84 -1.87
CA ASN A 171 8.03 -16.68 -2.69
C ASN A 171 6.75 -17.05 -1.96
N GLY A 172 5.65 -16.42 -2.35
CA GLY A 172 4.32 -16.86 -2.00
C GLY A 172 3.96 -18.19 -2.69
N PRO A 173 3.07 -19.01 -2.09
CA PRO A 173 2.63 -20.27 -2.70
C PRO A 173 1.90 -20.06 -4.03
N CYS A 174 0.99 -19.07 -4.12
CA CYS A 174 0.21 -18.81 -5.33
C CYS A 174 1.11 -18.42 -6.53
N PRO A 175 2.03 -17.43 -6.42
CA PRO A 175 2.93 -17.07 -7.52
C PRO A 175 3.73 -18.25 -8.11
N VAL A 176 4.12 -19.22 -7.28
CA VAL A 176 4.95 -20.37 -7.69
C VAL A 176 4.10 -21.53 -8.19
N LEU A 177 3.10 -21.94 -7.41
CA LEU A 177 2.38 -23.18 -7.62
C LEU A 177 1.16 -23.01 -8.53
N LYS A 178 0.57 -21.81 -8.55
CA LYS A 178 -0.56 -21.44 -9.41
C LYS A 178 -1.76 -22.40 -9.32
N THR A 179 -1.94 -23.04 -8.17
CA THR A 179 -3.07 -23.93 -7.89
C THR A 179 -4.21 -23.16 -7.26
N GLU A 180 -5.43 -23.67 -7.42
CA GLU A 180 -6.59 -23.01 -6.80
C GLU A 180 -6.60 -23.02 -5.28
N GLU A 181 -6.01 -24.05 -4.69
CA GLU A 181 -5.81 -24.14 -3.24
C GLU A 181 -5.03 -22.94 -2.68
N HIS A 182 -4.06 -22.42 -3.45
CA HIS A 182 -3.19 -21.34 -3.01
C HIS A 182 -3.61 -19.96 -3.54
N CYS A 183 -4.22 -19.89 -4.73
CA CYS A 183 -4.61 -18.63 -5.37
C CYS A 183 -6.06 -18.22 -5.11
N CYS A 184 -6.93 -19.15 -4.76
CA CYS A 184 -8.31 -18.88 -4.36
C CYS A 184 -9.17 -18.11 -5.39
N ASN A 185 -8.96 -18.29 -6.70
CA ASN A 185 -9.65 -17.48 -7.72
C ASN A 185 -11.16 -17.76 -7.77
N SER A 186 -11.57 -18.99 -7.47
CA SER A 186 -12.96 -19.46 -7.40
C SER A 186 -13.66 -19.10 -6.07
N GLY A 187 -12.96 -18.45 -5.14
CA GLY A 187 -13.53 -17.86 -3.93
C GLY A 187 -13.57 -18.76 -2.69
N ASN A 188 -13.37 -20.08 -2.83
CA ASN A 188 -13.27 -21.00 -1.69
C ASN A 188 -11.82 -21.43 -1.47
N CYS A 189 -11.22 -21.01 -0.36
CA CYS A 189 -9.95 -21.55 0.11
C CYS A 189 -9.79 -21.36 1.62
N GLY A 190 -8.86 -22.11 2.18
CA GLY A 190 -8.51 -22.05 3.59
C GLY A 190 -7.00 -22.07 3.79
N PRO A 191 -6.54 -22.14 5.05
CA PRO A 191 -5.13 -22.25 5.35
C PRO A 191 -4.54 -23.54 4.79
N THR A 192 -3.29 -23.46 4.32
CA THR A 192 -2.48 -24.58 3.84
C THR A 192 -1.21 -24.67 4.68
N PRO A 193 -0.46 -25.80 4.65
CA PRO A 193 0.82 -25.86 5.35
C PRO A 193 1.79 -24.73 4.95
N LEU A 194 1.76 -24.31 3.67
CA LEU A 194 2.60 -23.23 3.18
C LEU A 194 2.13 -21.84 3.63
N SER A 195 0.82 -21.55 3.63
CA SER A 195 0.35 -20.27 4.18
C SER A 195 0.56 -20.21 5.69
N MET A 196 0.37 -21.31 6.41
CA MET A 196 0.61 -21.38 7.85
C MET A 196 2.09 -21.20 8.22
N PHE A 197 3.03 -21.55 7.33
CA PHE A 197 4.44 -21.22 7.51
C PHE A 197 4.65 -19.70 7.64
N PHE A 198 4.00 -18.90 6.78
CA PHE A 198 4.05 -17.44 6.86
C PHE A 198 3.28 -16.93 8.07
N LYS A 199 2.07 -17.45 8.30
CA LYS A 199 1.19 -17.00 9.39
C LYS A 199 1.80 -17.16 10.77
N GLN A 200 2.50 -18.27 11.01
CA GLN A 200 3.20 -18.50 12.28
C GLN A 200 4.34 -17.51 12.53
N ARG A 201 4.93 -16.95 11.48
CA ARG A 201 6.05 -15.99 11.54
C ARG A 201 5.59 -14.54 11.53
N CYS A 202 4.44 -14.29 10.91
CA CYS A 202 3.80 -12.98 10.83
C CYS A 202 2.29 -13.12 11.11
N PRO A 203 1.88 -13.25 12.39
CA PRO A 203 0.49 -13.51 12.76
C PRO A 203 -0.50 -12.44 12.29
N ASP A 204 -0.05 -11.20 12.19
CA ASP A 204 -0.87 -10.06 11.77
C ASP A 204 -0.94 -9.88 10.24
N ALA A 205 -0.17 -10.64 9.45
CA ALA A 205 -0.12 -10.48 8.00
C ALA A 205 -1.05 -11.46 7.27
N TYR A 206 -1.57 -11.05 6.11
CA TYR A 206 -2.25 -11.95 5.20
C TYR A 206 -1.28 -13.01 4.70
N SER A 207 -1.62 -14.27 4.94
CA SER A 207 -0.83 -15.42 4.48
C SER A 207 -1.50 -16.19 3.34
N TYR A 208 -2.79 -15.97 3.12
CA TYR A 208 -3.58 -16.50 2.01
C TYR A 208 -4.77 -15.54 1.71
N PRO A 209 -5.38 -15.58 0.51
CA PRO A 209 -6.39 -14.59 0.06
C PRO A 209 -7.67 -14.45 0.91
N LYS A 210 -7.96 -15.36 1.83
CA LYS A 210 -9.16 -15.35 2.69
C LYS A 210 -8.82 -15.23 4.18
N ASP A 211 -7.66 -14.66 4.49
CA ASP A 211 -7.13 -14.48 5.85
C ASP A 211 -7.62 -13.17 6.51
N ASP A 212 -8.77 -12.64 6.09
CA ASP A 212 -9.34 -11.37 6.60
C ASP A 212 -9.49 -11.32 8.13
N PRO A 213 -10.01 -12.38 8.82
CA PRO A 213 -10.35 -12.28 10.24
C PRO A 213 -9.19 -11.95 11.18
N THR A 214 -7.94 -12.16 10.75
CA THR A 214 -6.75 -11.93 11.57
C THR A 214 -5.72 -11.00 10.93
N SER A 215 -6.03 -10.44 9.75
CA SER A 215 -5.05 -9.72 8.93
C SER A 215 -5.56 -8.38 8.41
N LEU A 216 -6.88 -8.18 8.37
CA LEU A 216 -7.48 -6.90 7.97
C LEU A 216 -7.66 -6.00 9.17
N PHE A 217 -7.17 -4.77 9.09
CA PHE A 217 -7.32 -3.79 10.14
C PHE A 217 -7.89 -2.49 9.63
N THR A 218 -8.50 -1.74 10.54
CA THR A 218 -9.10 -0.45 10.22
C THR A 218 -8.56 0.66 11.10
N CYS A 219 -8.52 1.86 10.54
CA CYS A 219 -8.29 3.11 11.26
C CYS A 219 -9.31 4.15 10.77
N PRO A 220 -9.66 5.17 11.57
CA PRO A 220 -10.47 6.28 11.09
C PRO A 220 -9.80 7.00 9.91
N SER A 221 -10.59 7.40 8.90
CA SER A 221 -10.09 8.17 7.76
C SER A 221 -9.42 9.47 8.21
N GLY A 222 -8.36 9.87 7.52
CA GLY A 222 -7.50 11.00 7.92
C GLY A 222 -6.37 10.58 8.87
N THR A 223 -6.27 9.29 9.20
CA THR A 223 -5.08 8.73 9.85
C THR A 223 -3.89 8.81 8.90
N ASN A 224 -2.75 9.29 9.39
CA ASN A 224 -1.46 9.21 8.70
C ASN A 224 -0.74 7.94 9.14
N TYR A 225 0.19 7.45 8.32
CA TYR A 225 0.84 6.16 8.56
C TYR A 225 2.36 6.19 8.38
N ASN A 226 3.01 5.20 8.98
CA ASN A 226 4.41 4.85 8.72
C ASN A 226 4.47 3.49 8.03
N VAL A 227 5.35 3.36 7.03
CA VAL A 227 5.76 2.07 6.46
C VAL A 227 7.27 1.96 6.65
N ILE A 228 7.72 1.04 7.50
CA ILE A 228 9.12 0.93 7.88
C ILE A 228 9.67 -0.40 7.38
N PHE A 229 10.69 -0.33 6.51
CA PHE A 229 11.46 -1.49 6.10
C PHE A 229 12.52 -1.81 7.15
N CYS A 230 12.63 -3.09 7.56
CA CYS A 230 13.48 -3.56 8.65
C CYS A 230 13.25 -2.81 9.98
N PRO A 231 12.01 -2.83 10.52
CA PRO A 231 11.63 -2.09 11.73
C PRO A 231 12.32 -2.61 13.01
#